data_AF-A0A4S3LTW0-F1
#
_entry.id   AF-A0A4S3LTW0-F1
#
_cell.length_a   1.000
_cell.length_b   1.000
_cell.length_c   1.000
_cell.angle_alpha   90.00
_cell.angle_beta   90.00
_cell.angle_gamma   90.00
#
_symmetry.space_group_name_H-M   'P 1'
#
loop_
_entity.id
_entity.type
_entity.pdbx_description
1 polymer ?
#
loop_
_entity_poly.entity_id
_entity_poly.type
_entity_poly.pdbx_seq_one_letter_code
_entity_poly.pdbx_strand_id
1 'polypeptide(L)' 'MLIELTPQEKETLRVALLNFNDELREDGMGGDEHGRLMVTLYLTHSESILQKLASVDGFRTPPTKE' A
#
# COMPACT_ATOMS: atom_id res chain seq x y z
N MET A 1 -3.31 -14.37 13.17
CA MET A 1 -4.07 -13.22 13.68
C MET A 1 -4.46 -12.38 12.48
N LEU A 2 -5.76 -12.11 12.28
CA LEU A 2 -6.25 -11.23 11.22
C LEU A 2 -6.51 -9.85 11.87
N ILE A 3 -5.99 -8.79 11.26
CA ILE A 3 -6.26 -7.40 11.68
C ILE A 3 -7.21 -6.82 10.63
N GLU A 4 -8.42 -6.47 11.05
CA GLU A 4 -9.37 -5.75 10.21
C GLU A 4 -9.11 -4.25 10.33
N LEU A 5 -8.95 -3.58 9.19
CA LEU A 5 -8.79 -2.13 9.11
C LEU A 5 -10.14 -1.49 8.76
N THR A 6 -10.51 -0.45 9.49
CA THR A 6 -11.60 0.45 9.14
C THR A 6 -11.32 1.16 7.82
N PRO A 7 -12.34 1.69 7.12
CA PRO A 7 -12.14 2.45 5.89
C PRO A 7 -11.16 3.63 6.06
N GLN A 8 -11.21 4.32 7.20
CA GLN A 8 -10.34 5.45 7.50
C GLN A 8 -8.89 5.02 7.73
N GLU A 9 -8.66 3.88 8.39
CA GLU A 9 -7.31 3.31 8.56
C GLU A 9 -6.74 2.85 7.23
N LYS A 10 -7.55 2.24 6.36
CA LYS A 10 -7.14 1.89 4.99
C LYS A 10 -6.73 3.13 4.20
N GLU A 11 -7.52 4.19 4.27
CA GLU A 11 -7.22 5.44 3.55
C GLU A 11 -5.96 6.11 4.09
N THR A 12 -5.78 6.12 5.41
CA THR A 12 -4.56 6.61 6.07
C THR A 12 -3.34 5.84 5.59
N LEU A 13 -3.44 4.49 5.57
CA LEU A 13 -2.37 3.63 5.10
C LEU A 13 -2.09 3.84 3.61
N ARG A 14 -3.13 4.02 2.79
CA ARG A 14 -3.01 4.30 1.36
C ARG A 14 -2.21 5.59 1.11
N VAL A 15 -2.58 6.68 1.77
CA VAL A 15 -1.91 7.97 1.63
C VAL A 15 -0.46 7.89 2.12
N ALA A 16 -0.22 7.25 3.27
CA ALA A 16 1.11 7.09 3.83
C ALA A 16 2.04 6.28 2.89
N LEU A 17 1.55 5.17 2.33
CA LEU A 17 2.34 4.34 1.41
C LEU A 17 2.61 5.03 0.07
N LEU A 18 1.67 5.83 -0.44
CA LEU A 18 1.89 6.61 -1.66
C LEU A 18 2.97 7.66 -1.44
N ASN A 19 2.87 8.43 -0.36
CA ASN A 19 3.87 9.45 -0.01
C ASN A 19 5.26 8.82 0.21
N PHE A 20 5.33 7.72 0.97
CA PHE A 20 6.58 7.00 1.19
C PHE A 20 7.20 6.46 -0.10
N ASN A 21 6.38 5.95 -1.03
CA ASN A 21 6.87 5.48 -2.32
C ASN A 21 7.44 6.62 -3.19
N ASP A 22 6.85 7.81 -3.11
CA ASP A 22 7.36 8.98 -3.82
C ASP A 22 8.70 9.43 -3.23
N GLU A 23 8.80 9.53 -1.90
CA GLU A 23 10.07 9.81 -1.21
C GLU A 23 11.16 8.78 -1.56
N LEU A 24 10.84 7.48 -1.56
CA LEU A 24 11.79 6.43 -1.94
C LEU A 24 12.27 6.52 -3.39
N ARG A 25 11.43 7.01 -4.31
CA ARG A 25 11.80 7.15 -5.73
C ARG A 25 12.62 8.42 -5.97
N GLU A 26 12.36 9.49 -5.22
CA GLU A 26 13.08 10.75 -5.32
C GLU A 26 14.42 10.72 -4.59
N ASP A 27 14.41 10.33 -3.31
CA ASP A 27 15.57 10.45 -2.41
C ASP A 27 16.31 9.11 -2.22
N GLY A 28 15.64 7.99 -2.48
CA GLY A 28 16.20 6.66 -2.26
C GLY A 28 16.54 6.41 -0.79
N MET A 29 17.44 5.45 -0.53
CA MET A 29 17.95 5.15 0.81
C MET A 29 19.47 4.93 0.80
N GLY A 30 20.17 5.82 0.08
CA GLY A 30 21.61 5.70 -0.13
C GLY A 30 21.98 4.89 -1.38
N GLY A 31 23.17 5.15 -1.89
CA GLY A 31 23.69 4.58 -3.13
C GLY A 31 24.52 3.31 -2.97
N ASP A 32 24.54 2.69 -1.79
CA ASP A 32 25.20 1.40 -1.58
C ASP A 32 24.28 0.23 -2.02
N GLU A 33 24.81 -0.99 -1.99
CA GLU A 33 24.04 -2.18 -2.38
C GLU A 33 22.86 -2.41 -1.45
N HIS A 34 23.05 -2.18 -0.15
CA HIS A 34 22.00 -2.36 0.84
C HIS A 34 20.84 -1.39 0.63
N GLY A 35 21.12 -0.10 0.43
CA GLY A 35 20.13 0.94 0.16
C GLY A 35 19.28 0.62 -1.08
N ARG A 36 19.92 0.21 -2.20
CA ARG A 36 19.21 -0.20 -3.42
C ARG A 36 18.30 -1.41 -3.22
N LEU A 37 18.77 -2.42 -2.48
CA LEU A 37 17.97 -3.60 -2.16
C LEU A 37 16.76 -3.24 -1.31
N MET A 38 16.95 -2.37 -0.32
CA MET A 38 15.87 -1.96 0.57
C MET A 38 14.82 -1.09 -0.16
N VAL A 39 15.23 -0.17 -1.04
CA VAL A 39 14.29 0.58 -1.91
C VAL A 39 13.44 -0.39 -2.73
N THR A 40 14.08 -1.40 -3.35
CA THR A 40 13.37 -2.40 -4.15
C THR A 40 12.35 -3.18 -3.31
N LEU A 41 12.76 -3.62 -2.11
CA LEU A 41 11.91 -4.38 -1.19
C LEU A 41 10.72 -3.55 -0.71
N TYR A 42 10.95 -2.29 -0.33
CA TYR A 42 9.90 -1.39 0.13
C TYR A 42 8.91 -1.05 -0.97
N LEU A 43 9.37 -0.64 -2.15
CA LEU A 43 8.46 -0.33 -3.26
C LEU A 43 7.60 -1.55 -3.62
N THR A 44 8.20 -2.74 -3.71
CA THR A 44 7.49 -3.98 -4.04
C THR A 44 6.39 -4.30 -3.02
N HIS A 45 6.70 -4.20 -1.73
CA HIS A 45 5.75 -4.54 -0.68
C HIS A 45 4.68 -3.46 -0.49
N SER A 46 5.04 -2.18 -0.58
CA SER A 46 4.09 -1.06 -0.56
C SER A 46 3.08 -1.16 -1.70
N GLU A 47 3.54 -1.44 -2.94
CA GLU A 47 2.65 -1.65 -4.09
C GLU A 47 1.70 -2.84 -3.89
N SER A 48 2.22 -3.96 -3.35
CA SER A 48 1.38 -5.12 -3.02
C SER A 48 0.31 -4.79 -1.98
N ILE A 49 0.65 -4.00 -0.95
CA ILE A 49 -0.32 -3.57 0.07
C ILE A 49 -1.37 -2.64 -0.54
N LEU A 50 -0.95 -1.66 -1.35
CA LEU A 50 -1.87 -0.74 -2.05
C LEU A 50 -2.87 -1.50 -2.94
N GLN A 51 -2.42 -2.51 -3.67
CA GLN A 51 -3.30 -3.37 -4.48
C GLN A 51 -4.31 -4.13 -3.61
N LYS A 52 -3.88 -4.66 -2.45
CA LYS A 52 -4.77 -5.34 -1.50
C LYS A 52 -5.81 -4.39 -0.93
N LEU A 53 -5.42 -3.16 -0.59
CA LEU A 53 -6.36 -2.15 -0.11
C LEU A 53 -7.42 -1.82 -1.17
N ALA A 54 -7.02 -1.62 -2.44
CA ALA A 54 -7.93 -1.34 -3.55
C ALA A 54 -8.87 -2.51 -3.88
N SER A 55 -8.40 -3.76 -3.72
CA SER A 55 -9.19 -4.96 -4.02
C SER A 55 -10.31 -5.21 -3.01
N VAL A 56 -10.20 -4.71 -1.77
CA VAL A 56 -11.22 -4.91 -0.72
C VAL A 56 -12.41 -3.97 -0.90
N ASP A 57 -12.29 -2.89 -1.66
CA ASP A 57 -13.37 -1.94 -1.91
C ASP A 57 -14.27 -2.35 -3.10
N GLY A 58 -13.96 -3.47 -3.77
CA GLY A 58 -14.66 -3.96 -4.94
C GLY A 58 -15.50 -5.22 -4.72
N PHE A 59 -16.46 -5.25 -3.78
CA PHE A 59 -17.65 -6.13 -3.85
C PHE A 59 -18.67 -5.78 -2.74
N ARG A 60 -19.47 -4.73 -2.96
CA ARG A 60 -20.81 -4.62 -2.37
C ARG A 60 -21.79 -4.33 -3.49
N THR A 61 -22.13 -5.34 -4.28
CA THR A 61 -23.43 -5.34 -4.94
C THR A 61 -24.49 -5.44 -3.85
N PRO A 62 -25.37 -4.44 -3.68
CA PRO A 62 -26.51 -4.58 -2.78
C PRO A 62 -27.37 -5.75 -3.26
N PRO A 63 -28.04 -6.48 -2.34
CA PRO A 63 -28.94 -7.55 -2.75
C PRO A 63 -30.04 -6.96 -3.64
N THR A 64 -30.12 -7.43 -4.89
CA THR A 64 -31.30 -7.25 -5.72
C THR A 64 -32.46 -7.90 -5.00
N LYS A 65 -33.45 -7.08 -4.62
CA LYS A 65 -34.75 -7.57 -4.18
C LYS A 65 -35.52 -7.97 -5.43
N GLU A 66 -35.66 -9.26 -5.67
CA GLU A 66 -36.78 -9.84 -6.43
C GLU A 66 -37.38 -10.99 -5.62
#